data_AF-A0A3M1EVT4-F1
#
_entry.id   AF-A0A3M1EVT4-F1
#
_cell.length_a   1.000
_cell.length_b   1.000
_cell.length_c   1.000
_cell.angle_alpha   90.00
_cell.angle_beta   90.00
_cell.angle_gamma   90.00
#
_symmetry.space_group_name_H-M   'P 1'
#
loop_
_entity.id
_entity.type
_entity.pdbx_description
1 polymer ?
#
loop_
_entity_poly.entity_id
_entity_poly.type
_entity_poly.pdbx_seq_one_letter_code
_entity_poly.pdbx_strand_id
1 'polypeptide(L)'
;MTGGSRSVQTRGIDVALVMAVAALLAIGLIMVYSTTYALGFRVYGNPNYFLIRQGMWVVVGVAALLIMMRIEYTGWQRVSVLMMAGMLLTLAVLLIFGGERFGGRRWFFGGSVQPSELAKLAVVIYIADWLSSKG
;
A
#
# COMPACT_ATOMS: atom_id res chain seq x y z
N MET A 1 -14.25 41.72 14.16
CA MET A 1 -15.02 40.48 13.93
C MET A 1 -15.12 40.23 12.43
N THR A 2 -14.16 39.52 11.84
CA THR A 2 -14.20 39.16 10.41
C THR A 2 -14.10 37.64 10.29
N GLY A 3 -15.26 37.00 10.25
CA GLY A 3 -15.39 35.56 10.00
C GLY A 3 -15.02 35.27 8.55
N GLY A 4 -13.79 34.80 8.34
CA GLY A 4 -13.36 34.27 7.05
C GLY A 4 -14.19 33.03 6.73
N SER A 5 -15.06 33.18 5.73
CA SER A 5 -15.75 32.09 5.03
C SER A 5 -14.70 31.08 4.56
N ARG A 6 -14.47 30.02 5.35
CA ARG A 6 -13.80 28.81 4.87
C ARG A 6 -14.77 28.17 3.89
N SER A 7 -14.62 28.50 2.61
CA SER A 7 -15.28 27.74 1.56
C SER A 7 -14.83 26.29 1.71
N VAL A 8 -15.77 25.42 2.08
CA VAL A 8 -15.57 23.98 2.04
C VAL A 8 -15.39 23.65 0.58
N GLN A 9 -14.13 23.66 0.15
CA GLN A 9 -13.71 23.25 -1.17
C GLN A 9 -14.17 21.81 -1.33
N THR A 10 -15.14 21.58 -2.20
CA THR A 10 -15.53 20.23 -2.65
C THR A 10 -14.27 19.60 -3.23
N ARG A 11 -13.56 18.81 -2.41
CA ARG A 11 -12.25 18.26 -2.74
C ARG A 11 -12.40 17.30 -3.92
N GLY A 12 -12.17 17.82 -5.12
CA GLY A 12 -11.81 17.02 -6.28
C GLY A 12 -10.48 16.30 -6.04
N ILE A 13 -10.10 15.44 -6.98
CA ILE A 13 -8.83 14.73 -6.94
C ILE A 13 -7.68 15.74 -6.85
N ASP A 14 -6.79 15.57 -5.88
CA ASP A 14 -5.58 16.39 -5.75
C ASP A 14 -4.59 16.00 -6.86
N VAL A 15 -4.63 16.77 -7.96
CA VAL A 15 -3.80 16.52 -9.14
C VAL A 15 -2.31 16.65 -8.81
N ALA A 16 -1.93 17.54 -7.88
CA ALA A 16 -0.53 17.69 -7.50
C ALA A 16 0.00 16.43 -6.81
N LEU A 17 -0.80 15.84 -5.91
CA LEU A 17 -0.46 14.56 -5.27
C LEU A 17 -0.35 13.43 -6.30
N VAL A 18 -1.32 13.32 -7.23
CA VAL A 18 -1.30 12.29 -8.27
C VAL A 18 -0.06 12.42 -9.16
N MET A 19 0.28 13.64 -9.57
CA MET A 19 1.47 13.91 -10.38
C MET A 19 2.77 13.60 -9.62
N ALA A 20 2.84 13.93 -8.34
CA ALA A 20 4.00 13.60 -7.50
C ALA A 20 4.19 12.08 -7.38
N VAL A 21 3.10 11.33 -7.14
CA VAL A 21 3.14 9.86 -7.09
C VAL A 21 3.57 9.27 -8.43
N ALA A 22 3.03 9.77 -9.55
CA ALA A 22 3.41 9.31 -10.89
C ALA A 22 4.90 9.56 -11.18
N ALA A 23 5.42 10.73 -10.83
CA ALA A 23 6.84 11.06 -10.96
C ALA A 23 7.73 10.13 -10.13
N LEU A 24 7.36 9.87 -8.86
CA LEU A 24 8.08 8.95 -7.99
C LEU A 24 8.08 7.52 -8.54
N LEU A 25 6.96 7.05 -9.10
CA LEU A 25 6.88 5.73 -9.74
C LEU A 25 7.79 5.63 -10.97
N ALA A 26 7.80 6.66 -11.83
CA ALA A 26 8.65 6.69 -13.01
C ALA A 26 10.15 6.68 -12.64
N ILE A 27 10.55 7.53 -11.70
CA ILE A 27 11.93 7.56 -11.18
C ILE A 27 12.31 6.21 -10.56
N GLY A 28 11.41 5.63 -9.77
CA GLY A 28 11.62 4.31 -9.15
C GLY A 28 11.85 3.21 -10.17
N LEU A 29 11.05 3.15 -11.25
CA LEU A 29 11.22 2.15 -12.31
C LEU A 29 12.55 2.30 -13.05
N ILE A 30 12.96 3.54 -13.36
CA ILE A 30 14.25 3.82 -13.97
C ILE A 30 15.40 3.34 -13.06
N MET A 31 15.32 3.64 -11.77
CA MET A 31 16.34 3.23 -10.79
C MET A 31 16.43 1.71 -10.63
N VAL A 32 15.29 1.01 -10.62
CA VAL A 32 15.28 -0.47 -10.56
C VAL A 32 15.99 -1.03 -11.78
N TYR A 33 15.65 -0.57 -12.99
CA TYR A 33 16.32 -1.04 -14.20
C TYR A 33 17.82 -0.77 -14.15
N SER A 34 18.22 0.46 -13.84
CA SER A 34 19.63 0.89 -13.79
C SER A 34 20.49 0.05 -12.82
N THR A 35 19.95 -0.30 -11.66
CA THR A 35 20.71 -1.01 -10.61
C THR A 35 20.68 -2.53 -10.77
N THR A 36 19.62 -3.07 -11.36
CA THR A 36 19.42 -4.52 -11.45
C THR A 36 19.70 -5.10 -12.83
N TYR A 37 19.99 -4.29 -13.85
CA TYR A 37 20.28 -4.73 -15.21
C TYR A 37 21.32 -5.86 -15.28
N ALA A 38 22.51 -5.62 -14.70
CA ALA A 38 23.61 -6.59 -14.70
C ALA A 38 23.27 -7.84 -13.88
N LEU A 39 22.52 -7.70 -12.79
CA LEU A 39 22.09 -8.81 -11.94
C LEU A 39 21.04 -9.68 -12.64
N GLY A 40 20.05 -9.06 -13.30
CA GLY A 40 19.01 -9.75 -14.06
C GLY A 40 19.60 -10.57 -15.19
N PHE A 41 20.57 -10.02 -15.92
CA PHE A 41 21.29 -10.75 -16.96
C PHE A 41 22.07 -11.94 -16.40
N ARG A 42 22.82 -11.76 -15.30
CA ARG A 42 23.67 -12.81 -14.72
C ARG A 42 22.91 -13.94 -14.05
N VAL A 43 21.82 -13.64 -13.33
CA VAL A 43 21.10 -14.62 -12.51
C VAL A 43 19.94 -15.27 -13.27
N TYR A 44 19.27 -14.50 -14.12
CA TYR A 44 18.02 -14.92 -14.78
C TYR A 44 18.13 -14.97 -16.31
N GLY A 45 19.30 -14.63 -16.89
CA GLY A 45 19.48 -14.56 -18.35
C GLY A 45 18.67 -13.45 -19.03
N ASN A 46 17.99 -12.61 -18.26
CA ASN A 46 17.08 -11.58 -18.75
C ASN A 46 17.30 -10.27 -17.97
N PRO A 47 17.89 -9.23 -18.60
CA PRO A 47 18.14 -7.95 -17.94
C PRO A 47 16.86 -7.23 -17.48
N ASN A 48 15.73 -7.52 -18.13
CA ASN A 48 14.44 -6.89 -17.84
C ASN A 48 13.66 -7.61 -16.74
N TYR A 49 14.16 -8.70 -16.18
CA TYR A 49 13.43 -9.54 -15.22
C TYR A 49 12.87 -8.72 -14.03
N PHE A 50 13.74 -7.95 -13.38
CA PHE A 50 13.35 -7.12 -12.23
C PHE A 50 12.46 -5.94 -12.61
N LEU A 51 12.68 -5.35 -13.79
CA LEU A 51 11.86 -4.26 -14.32
C LEU A 51 10.42 -4.74 -14.58
N ILE A 52 10.25 -5.88 -15.25
CA ILE A 52 8.93 -6.46 -15.53
C ILE A 52 8.21 -6.77 -14.22
N ARG A 53 8.90 -7.41 -13.27
CA ARG A 53 8.32 -7.72 -11.96
C ARG A 53 7.89 -6.47 -11.21
N GLN A 54 8.73 -5.43 -11.18
CA GLN A 54 8.37 -4.16 -10.54
C GLN A 54 7.19 -3.50 -11.27
N GLY A 55 7.19 -3.51 -12.60
CA GLY A 55 6.10 -2.98 -13.41
C GLY A 55 4.76 -3.66 -13.12
N MET A 56 4.74 -4.99 -12.96
CA MET A 56 3.53 -5.71 -12.55
C MET A 56 3.00 -5.25 -11.20
N TRP A 57 3.87 -5.06 -10.19
CA TRP A 57 3.46 -4.55 -8.88
C TRP A 57 2.94 -3.11 -8.95
N VAL A 58 3.53 -2.27 -9.80
CA VAL A 58 3.03 -0.91 -10.06
C VAL A 58 1.62 -0.96 -10.67
N VAL A 59 1.36 -1.82 -11.66
CA VAL A 59 0.03 -1.99 -12.26
C VAL A 59 -1.00 -2.44 -11.21
N VAL A 60 -0.66 -3.44 -10.39
CA VAL A 60 -1.53 -3.91 -9.31
C VAL A 60 -1.80 -2.79 -8.30
N GLY A 61 -0.77 -2.01 -7.92
CA GLY A 61 -0.90 -0.88 -7.01
C GLY A 61 -1.79 0.24 -7.56
N VAL A 62 -1.64 0.58 -8.85
CA VAL A 62 -2.50 1.59 -9.51
C VAL A 62 -3.94 1.10 -9.62
N ALA A 63 -4.16 -0.18 -9.97
CA ALA A 63 -5.49 -0.76 -9.99
C ALA A 63 -6.14 -0.71 -8.59
N ALA A 64 -5.40 -1.06 -7.55
CA ALA A 64 -5.84 -0.93 -6.16
C ALA A 64 -6.18 0.52 -5.82
N LEU A 65 -5.33 1.49 -6.16
CA LEU A 65 -5.58 2.91 -5.95
C LEU A 65 -6.90 3.36 -6.60
N LEU A 66 -7.12 3.00 -7.87
CA LEU A 66 -8.34 3.37 -8.59
C LEU A 66 -9.60 2.76 -7.95
N ILE A 67 -9.52 1.52 -7.48
CA ILE A 67 -10.63 0.87 -6.76
C ILE A 67 -10.88 1.58 -5.42
N MET A 68 -9.83 1.81 -4.63
CA MET A 68 -9.95 2.44 -3.31
C MET A 68 -10.50 3.87 -3.40
N MET A 69 -10.16 4.63 -4.45
CA MET A 69 -10.72 5.96 -4.70
C MET A 69 -12.24 5.96 -4.95
N ARG A 70 -12.84 4.82 -5.32
CA ARG A 70 -14.29 4.69 -5.54
C ARG A 70 -15.05 4.28 -4.29
N ILE A 71 -14.38 3.83 -3.23
CA ILE A 71 -15.01 3.34 -2.01
C ILE A 71 -15.23 4.52 -1.06
N GLU A 72 -16.48 4.77 -0.69
CA GLU A 72 -16.82 5.83 0.27
C GLU A 72 -16.22 5.55 1.66
N TYR A 73 -15.74 6.61 2.31
CA TYR A 73 -15.12 6.56 3.64
C TYR A 73 -16.04 5.93 4.71
N THR A 74 -17.34 6.13 4.60
CA THR A 74 -18.37 5.54 5.48
C THR A 74 -18.40 4.01 5.42
N GLY A 75 -18.07 3.44 4.24
CA GLY A 75 -17.93 2.00 4.07
C GLY A 75 -16.77 1.43 4.89
N TRP A 76 -15.62 2.12 4.88
CA TRP A 76 -14.43 1.75 5.66
C TRP A 76 -14.67 1.79 7.16
N GLN A 77 -15.45 2.77 7.62
CA GLN A 77 -15.80 2.92 9.02
C GLN A 77 -16.60 1.72 9.55
N ARG A 78 -17.58 1.23 8.78
CA ARG A 78 -18.42 0.09 9.20
C ARG A 78 -17.66 -1.25 9.24
N VAL A 79 -16.61 -1.41 8.43
CA VAL A 79 -15.79 -2.63 8.40
C VAL A 79 -14.50 -2.52 9.20
N SER A 80 -14.22 -1.38 9.84
CA SER A 80 -12.97 -1.07 10.56
C SER A 80 -12.61 -2.17 11.58
N VAL A 81 -13.59 -2.57 12.40
CA VAL A 81 -13.44 -3.58 13.46
C VAL A 81 -13.20 -4.96 12.86
N LEU A 82 -13.91 -5.32 11.80
CA LEU A 82 -13.75 -6.61 11.12
C LEU A 82 -12.40 -6.68 10.39
N MET A 83 -11.97 -5.58 9.77
CA MET A 83 -10.65 -5.45 9.16
C MET A 83 -9.54 -5.59 10.21
N MET A 84 -9.69 -4.95 11.37
CA MET A 84 -8.72 -5.07 12.47
C MET A 84 -8.65 -6.50 13.00
N ALA A 85 -9.80 -7.14 13.25
CA ALA A 85 -9.86 -8.53 13.69
C ALA A 85 -9.24 -9.48 12.66
N GLY A 86 -9.57 -9.32 11.38
CA GLY A 86 -8.98 -10.11 10.29
C GLY A 86 -7.47 -9.90 10.18
N MET A 87 -6.99 -8.68 10.40
CA MET A 87 -5.57 -8.37 10.39
C MET A 87 -4.84 -9.03 11.56
N LEU A 88 -5.38 -8.93 12.78
CA LEU A 88 -4.81 -9.59 13.96
C LEU A 88 -4.75 -11.11 13.77
N LEU A 89 -5.80 -11.71 13.22
CA LEU A 89 -5.80 -13.13 12.85
C LEU A 89 -4.72 -13.45 11.82
N THR A 90 -4.58 -12.62 10.78
CA THR A 90 -3.55 -12.83 9.75
C THR A 90 -2.14 -12.75 10.33
N LEU A 91 -1.89 -11.82 11.27
CA LEU A 91 -0.62 -11.73 11.98
C LEU A 91 -0.38 -12.94 12.90
N ALA A 92 -1.41 -13.43 13.58
CA ALA A 92 -1.31 -14.63 14.40
C ALA A 92 -1.00 -15.87 13.54
N VAL A 93 -1.69 -16.05 12.41
CA VAL A 93 -1.42 -17.13 11.44
C VAL A 93 0.01 -17.04 10.90
N LEU A 94 0.51 -15.83 10.65
CA LEU A 94 1.88 -15.61 10.18
C LEU A 94 2.95 -16.07 11.18
N LEU A 95 2.69 -16.04 12.49
CA LEU A 95 3.64 -16.58 13.48
C LEU A 95 3.80 -18.10 13.32
N ILE A 96 2.73 -18.80 12.93
CA ILE A 96 2.69 -20.25 12.82
C ILE A 96 3.16 -20.72 11.43
N PHE A 97 2.66 -20.07 10.37
CA PHE A 97 2.82 -20.50 8.97
C PHE A 97 3.64 -19.54 8.09
N GLY A 98 4.13 -18.43 8.65
CA GLY A 98 4.92 -17.44 7.91
C GLY A 98 6.29 -17.98 7.49
N GLY A 99 6.74 -17.58 6.31
CA GLY A 99 8.08 -17.93 5.83
C GLY A 99 9.17 -17.24 6.66
N GLU A 100 10.15 -18.02 7.12
CA GLU A 100 11.35 -17.50 7.76
C GLU A 100 12.31 -16.92 6.73
N ARG A 101 12.60 -15.63 6.84
CA ARG A 101 13.62 -14.95 6.02
C ARG A 101 14.35 -13.92 6.87
N PHE A 102 15.67 -13.86 6.75
CA PHE A 102 16.53 -12.94 7.52
C PHE A 102 16.29 -13.01 9.05
N GLY A 103 16.10 -14.21 9.59
CA GLY A 103 15.96 -14.43 11.03
C GLY A 103 14.57 -14.14 11.63
N GLY A 104 13.52 -13.94 10.82
CA GLY A 104 12.16 -13.78 11.32
C GLY A 104 11.06 -14.26 10.37
N ARG A 105 9.94 -14.73 10.94
CA ARG A 105 8.70 -15.05 10.21
C ARG A 105 7.93 -13.78 9.92
N ARG A 106 8.01 -13.29 8.69
CA ARG A 106 7.42 -11.98 8.31
C ARG A 106 6.70 -11.97 6.97
N TRP A 107 6.78 -13.05 6.20
CA TRP A 107 6.40 -13.03 4.80
C TRP A 107 5.46 -14.17 4.42
N PHE A 108 4.50 -13.85 3.56
CA PHE A 108 3.77 -14.84 2.76
C PHE A 108 4.25 -14.84 1.30
N PHE A 109 3.89 -15.88 0.55
CA PHE A 109 4.22 -16.04 -0.88
C PHE A 109 5.72 -15.88 -1.20
N GLY A 110 6.58 -16.62 -0.48
CA GLY A 110 8.03 -16.65 -0.78
C GLY A 110 8.78 -15.33 -0.56
N GLY A 111 8.22 -14.42 0.26
CA GLY A 111 8.83 -13.11 0.53
C GLY A 111 8.25 -11.94 -0.27
N SER A 112 7.11 -12.11 -0.93
CA SER A 112 6.55 -11.06 -1.79
C SER A 112 5.47 -10.21 -1.13
N VAL A 113 4.78 -10.75 -0.12
CA VAL A 113 3.70 -10.04 0.58
C VAL A 113 4.00 -10.00 2.06
N GLN A 114 4.03 -8.79 2.62
CA GLN A 114 4.26 -8.57 4.04
C GLN A 114 2.96 -8.10 4.71
N PRO A 115 2.31 -8.94 5.53
CA PRO A 115 1.05 -8.58 6.19
C PRO A 115 1.12 -7.34 7.08
N SER A 116 2.30 -7.02 7.62
CA SER A 116 2.49 -5.81 8.43
C SER A 116 2.29 -4.51 7.63
N GLU A 117 2.44 -4.53 6.30
CA GLU A 117 2.12 -3.37 5.46
C GLU A 117 0.61 -3.08 5.46
N LEU A 118 -0.21 -4.13 5.31
CA LEU A 118 -1.67 -4.01 5.43
C LEU A 118 -2.10 -3.66 6.86
N ALA A 119 -1.37 -4.15 7.87
CA ALA A 119 -1.69 -3.88 9.27
C ALA A 119 -1.63 -2.38 9.61
N LYS A 120 -0.65 -1.66 9.07
CA LYS A 120 -0.56 -0.21 9.26
C LYS A 120 -1.82 0.52 8.79
N LEU A 121 -2.36 0.14 7.63
CA LEU A 121 -3.59 0.73 7.11
C LEU A 121 -4.80 0.39 7.99
N ALA A 122 -4.94 -0.88 8.39
CA ALA A 122 -6.02 -1.31 9.26
C ALA A 122 -6.01 -0.57 10.62
N VAL A 123 -4.83 -0.36 11.21
CA VAL A 123 -4.67 0.42 12.45
C VAL A 123 -5.09 1.86 12.28
N VAL A 124 -4.67 2.53 11.20
CA VAL A 124 -5.06 3.92 10.94
C VAL A 124 -6.57 4.05 10.81
N ILE A 125 -7.22 3.17 10.04
CA ILE A 125 -8.67 3.18 9.83
C ILE A 125 -9.42 2.92 11.15
N TYR A 126 -8.99 1.91 11.91
CA TYR A 126 -9.61 1.56 13.19
C TYR A 126 -9.49 2.69 14.23
N ILE A 127 -8.31 3.29 14.37
CA ILE A 127 -8.10 4.39 15.31
C ILE A 127 -8.92 5.62 14.89
N ALA A 128 -9.00 5.92 13.59
CA ALA A 128 -9.80 7.03 13.09
C ALA A 128 -11.30 6.85 13.41
N ASP A 129 -11.85 5.65 13.21
CA ASP A 129 -13.23 5.32 13.56
C ASP A 129 -13.48 5.36 15.08
N TRP A 130 -12.60 4.75 15.87
CA TRP A 130 -12.70 4.75 17.33
C TRP A 130 -12.67 6.16 17.93
N LEU A 131 -11.84 7.05 17.37
CA LEU A 131 -11.78 8.44 17.80
C LEU A 131 -13.03 9.22 17.36
N SER A 132 -13.55 8.97 16.15
CA SER A 132 -14.76 9.62 15.62
C SER A 132 -16.03 9.22 16.36
N SER A 133 -16.09 8.02 16.96
CA SER A 133 -17.25 7.53 17.71
C SER A 133 -17.29 8.00 19.17
N LYS A 134 -16.19 8.59 19.66
CA LYS A 134 -16.09 9.15 21.02
C LYS A 134 -16.26 10.68 21.09
N GLY A 135 -16.34 11.36 19.95
CA GLY A 135 -16.64 12.78 19.83
C GLY A 135 -18.10 13.02 19.50
#